data_AF-A0A1F8QP68-F1
#
_entry.id   AF-A0A1F8QP68-F1
#
_cell.length_a   1.000
_cell.length_b   1.000
_cell.length_c   1.000
_cell.angle_alpha   90.00
_cell.angle_beta   90.00
_cell.angle_gamma   90.00
#
_symmetry.space_group_name_H-M   'P 1'
#
loop_
_entity.id
_entity.type
_entity.pdbx_description
1 polymer ?
#
loop_
_entity_poly.entity_id
_entity_poly.type
_entity_poly.pdbx_seq_one_letter_code
_entity_poly.pdbx_strand_id
1 'polypeptide(L)' 'MSTFAYHKSVKTIHEESGEPSLTSGPDFYRDPRNIGRWTEKKFQDMGMDVPAEVRESIDAAREGELPDSLNES' A
#
# COMPACT_ATOMS: atom_id res chain seq x y z
N MET A 1 -23.68 -22.43 -12.59
CA MET A 1 -23.11 -21.08 -12.77
C MET A 1 -21.76 -21.07 -12.08
N SER A 2 -20.66 -21.14 -12.83
CA SER A 2 -19.30 -21.19 -12.26
C SER A 2 -18.87 -19.77 -11.89
N THR A 3 -18.71 -19.47 -10.61
CA THR A 3 -18.22 -18.18 -10.14
C THR A 3 -16.70 -18.16 -10.27
N PHE A 4 -16.19 -17.63 -11.39
CA PHE A 4 -14.77 -17.35 -11.52
C PHE A 4 -14.43 -16.18 -10.58
N ALA A 5 -13.75 -16.47 -9.47
CA ALA A 5 -13.18 -15.45 -8.60
C ALA A 5 -12.05 -14.74 -9.37
N TYR A 6 -12.35 -13.60 -9.99
CA TYR A 6 -11.35 -12.70 -10.56
C TYR A 6 -10.43 -12.25 -9.42
N HIS A 7 -9.27 -12.90 -9.28
CA HIS A 7 -8.19 -12.38 -8.45
C HIS A 7 -7.61 -11.21 -9.23
N LYS A 8 -8.08 -9.99 -8.93
CA LYS A 8 -7.55 -8.79 -9.57
C LYS A 8 -6.06 -8.74 -9.31
N SER A 9 -5.28 -8.63 -10.39
CA SER A 9 -3.84 -8.45 -10.27
C SER A 9 -3.54 -7.13 -9.54
N VAL A 10 -2.44 -7.07 -8.79
CA VAL A 10 -1.98 -5.85 -8.11
C VAL A 10 -1.92 -4.66 -9.07
N LYS A 11 -1.56 -4.90 -10.34
CA LYS A 11 -1.55 -3.91 -11.40
C LYS A 11 -2.92 -3.30 -11.67
N THR A 12 -3.96 -4.13 -11.79
CA THR A 12 -5.35 -3.67 -12.02
C THR A 12 -5.83 -2.81 -10.85
N ILE A 13 -5.46 -3.16 -9.62
CA ILE A 13 -5.79 -2.40 -8.42
C ILE A 13 -5.05 -1.06 -8.41
N HIS A 14 -3.80 -1.05 -8.86
CA HIS A 14 -3.00 0.18 -8.96
C HIS A 14 -3.59 1.20 -9.94
N GLU A 15 -4.10 0.72 -11.08
CA GLU A 15 -4.81 1.54 -12.07
C GLU A 15 -6.15 2.07 -11.53
N GLU A 16 -6.92 1.24 -10.81
CA GLU A 16 -8.23 1.62 -10.26
C GLU A 16 -8.18 2.71 -9.17
N SER A 17 -7.13 2.75 -8.35
CA SER A 17 -7.03 3.79 -7.30
C SER A 17 -6.40 5.11 -7.77
N GLY A 18 -6.00 5.20 -9.03
CA GLY A 18 -5.36 6.39 -9.60
C GLY A 18 -3.95 6.65 -9.08
N GLU A 19 -3.31 7.69 -9.61
CA GLU A 19 -2.05 8.18 -9.03
C GLU A 19 -2.34 8.75 -7.64
N PRO A 20 -1.49 8.49 -6.62
CA PRO A 20 -1.61 9.08 -5.30
C PRO A 20 -1.68 10.63 -5.30
N SER A 21 -1.22 11.25 -6.38
CA SER A 21 -1.23 12.70 -6.66
C SER A 21 -2.54 13.24 -7.23
N LEU A 22 -3.39 12.43 -7.87
CA LEU A 22 -4.44 12.95 -8.76
C LEU A 22 -5.86 12.83 -8.21
N THR A 23 -6.15 11.89 -7.31
CA THR A 23 -7.50 11.74 -6.74
C THR A 23 -7.46 11.04 -5.38
N SER A 24 -7.21 11.79 -4.31
CA SER A 24 -7.18 11.21 -2.96
C SER A 24 -8.25 11.88 -2.11
N GLY A 25 -9.51 11.50 -2.35
CA GLY A 25 -10.60 11.82 -1.44
C GLY A 25 -10.35 11.21 -0.04
N PRO A 26 -11.15 11.57 0.98
CA PRO A 26 -10.96 11.12 2.36
C PRO A 26 -10.82 9.59 2.51
N ASP A 27 -11.45 8.83 1.62
CA ASP A 27 -11.43 7.37 1.63
C ASP A 27 -10.08 6.77 1.21
N PHE A 28 -9.23 7.52 0.48
CA PHE A 28 -7.87 7.09 0.14
C PHE A 28 -7.01 6.88 1.39
N TYR A 29 -7.06 7.83 2.32
CA TYR A 29 -6.29 7.76 3.57
C TYR A 29 -6.91 6.82 4.61
N ARG A 30 -8.17 6.40 4.41
CA ARG A 30 -8.87 5.46 5.28
C ARG A 30 -8.62 4.00 4.94
N ASP A 31 -8.19 3.69 3.72
CA ASP A 31 -7.86 2.32 3.32
C ASP A 31 -6.41 1.99 3.73
N PRO A 32 -6.19 1.05 4.66
CA PRO A 32 -4.85 0.62 5.07
C PRO A 32 -3.97 0.21 3.90
N ARG A 33 -4.55 -0.30 2.79
CA ARG A 33 -3.81 -0.72 1.58
C ARG A 33 -3.05 0.43 0.93
N ASN A 34 -3.44 1.68 1.17
CA ASN A 34 -2.75 2.86 0.66
C ASN A 34 -1.58 3.31 1.54
N ILE A 35 -1.40 2.72 2.73
CA ILE A 35 -0.20 2.94 3.55
C ILE A 35 1.02 2.51 2.74
N GLY A 36 2.06 3.36 2.75
CA GLY A 36 3.31 3.12 2.03
C GLY A 36 3.26 3.33 0.51
N ARG A 37 2.09 3.56 -0.10
CA ARG A 37 1.93 3.65 -1.57
C ARG A 37 2.74 4.77 -2.21
N TRP A 38 2.86 5.92 -1.53
CA TRP A 38 3.73 7.01 -1.97
C TRP A 38 5.22 6.65 -1.89
N THR A 39 5.63 5.95 -0.84
CA THR A 39 7.00 5.48 -0.65
C THR A 39 7.36 4.49 -1.75
N GLU A 40 6.55 3.47 -1.97
CA GLU A 40 6.72 2.48 -3.05
C GLU A 40 6.83 3.16 -4.42
N LYS A 41 5.93 4.12 -4.70
CA LYS A 41 5.97 4.91 -5.93
C LYS A 41 7.28 5.68 -6.08
N LYS A 42 7.78 6.32 -5.02
CA LYS A 42 9.03 7.10 -5.10
C LYS A 42 10.25 6.22 -5.38
N PHE A 43 10.36 5.06 -4.75
CA PHE A 43 11.42 4.10 -5.05
C PHE A 43 11.35 3.64 -6.51
N GLN A 44 10.15 3.30 -6.99
CA GLN A 44 9.94 2.92 -8.39
C GLN A 44 10.29 4.04 -9.37
N ASP A 45 9.85 5.28 -9.10
CA ASP A 45 10.15 6.46 -9.93
C ASP A 45 11.67 6.75 -9.98
N MET A 46 12.40 6.38 -8.93
CA MET A 46 13.87 6.47 -8.85
C MET A 46 14.58 5.26 -9.47
N GLY A 47 13.87 4.25 -9.96
CA GLY A 47 14.45 3.02 -10.49
C GLY A 47 15.14 2.16 -9.43
N MET A 48 14.72 2.29 -8.17
CA MET A 48 15.27 1.58 -7.02
C MET A 48 14.26 0.57 -6.48
N ASP A 49 14.77 -0.54 -5.95
CA ASP A 49 13.94 -1.45 -5.18
C ASP A 49 13.66 -0.87 -3.79
N VAL A 50 12.45 -1.13 -3.28
CA VAL A 50 12.10 -0.79 -1.89
C VAL A 50 12.89 -1.71 -0.95
N PRO A 51 13.64 -1.16 0.03
CA PRO A 51 14.35 -1.97 1.02
C PRO A 51 13.40 -2.92 1.77
N ALA A 52 13.89 -4.12 2.13
CA ALA A 52 13.10 -5.14 2.81
C ALA A 52 12.46 -4.63 4.11
N GLU A 53 13.25 -3.95 4.96
CA GLU A 53 12.77 -3.33 6.21
C GLU A 53 11.63 -2.33 5.99
N VAL A 54 11.71 -1.52 4.93
CA VAL A 54 10.67 -0.55 4.56
C VAL A 54 9.41 -1.29 4.11
N ARG A 55 9.55 -2.35 3.32
CA ARG A 55 8.43 -3.17 2.86
C ARG A 55 7.73 -3.86 4.04
N GLU A 56 8.49 -4.49 4.92
CA GLU A 56 7.98 -5.14 6.14
C GLU A 56 7.23 -4.14 7.03
N SER A 57 7.78 -2.93 7.21
CA SER A 57 7.12 -1.87 7.97
C SER A 57 5.80 -1.41 7.35
N ILE A 58 5.75 -1.30 6.02
CA ILE A 58 4.53 -0.94 5.29
C ILE A 58 3.48 -2.05 5.43
N ASP A 59 3.89 -3.32 5.31
CA ASP A 59 2.99 -4.46 5.40
C ASP A 59 2.44 -4.64 6.82
N ALA A 60 3.28 -4.50 7.85
CA ALA A 60 2.84 -4.48 9.25
C ALA A 60 1.78 -3.38 9.50
N ALA A 61 2.02 -2.16 8.99
CA ALA A 61 1.08 -1.07 9.12
C ALA A 61 -0.23 -1.30 8.33
N ARG A 62 -0.19 -2.01 7.19
CA ARG A 62 -1.38 -2.44 6.42
C ARG A 62 -2.21 -3.47 7.19
N GLU A 63 -1.55 -4.31 7.98
CA GLU A 63 -2.18 -5.31 8.86
C GLU A 63 -2.68 -4.71 10.18
N GLY A 64 -2.34 -3.45 10.46
CA GLY A 64 -2.72 -2.75 11.69
C GLY A 64 -1.77 -3.03 12.86
N GLU A 65 -0.61 -3.61 12.61
CA GLU A 65 0.46 -3.76 13.59
C GLU A 65 1.19 -2.43 13.80
N LEU A 66 1.33 -2.05 15.07
CA LEU A 66 2.09 -0.87 15.47
C LEU A 66 3.55 -1.27 15.71
N PRO A 67 4.52 -0.39 15.40
CA PRO A 67 5.92 -0.67 15.70
C PRO A 67 6.12 -0.84 17.20
N ASP A 68 6.97 -1.79 17.60
CA ASP A 68 7.23 -2.16 19.00
C ASP A 68 7.57 -0.98 19.90
N SER A 69 8.20 0.06 19.33
CA SER A 69 8.54 1.31 20.02
C SER A 69 7.33 2.07 20.59
N LEU A 70 6.10 1.75 20.18
CA LEU A 70 4.86 2.36 20.68
C LEU A 70 4.22 1.56 21.83
N ASN A 71 4.69 0.34 22.10
CA ASN A 71 4.16 -0.53 23.16
C ASN A 71 4.83 -0.30 24.52
N GLU A 72 5.82 0.59 24.62
CA GLU A 72 6.42 1.02 25.89
C GLU A 72 5.73 2.30 26.37
N SER A 73 4.69 2.16 27.19
CA SER A 73 4.03 3.24 27.94
C SER A 73 3.86 2.87 29.41
#